data_AF-A0A7C4IRG6-F1
#
_entry.id   AF-A0A7C4IRG6-F1
#
_cell.length_a   1.000
_cell.length_b   1.000
_cell.length_c   1.000
_cell.angle_alpha   90.00
_cell.angle_beta   90.00
_cell.angle_gamma   90.00
#
_symmetry.space_group_name_H-M   'P 1'
#
loop_
_entity.id
_entity.type
_entity.pdbx_description
1 polymer ?
#
loop_
_entity_poly.entity_id
_entity_poly.type
_entity_poly.pdbx_seq_one_letter_code
_entity_poly.pdbx_strand_id
1 'polypeptide(L)'
;MDVLALIDDPKMRTLLIAAATIAAVFVLLRIMRGLARGDTGSASRGNAGRPRRFGEAAARDSLSEVPPAVAAHQRPERPQALDDWEVRMHETARELIGRIDAKLAALQALTLDADRAAARLEQALAAAARSAAPAASDDASKMSDDAPAASGVLPVAAGAMPSATGDTALLDAAAVRPLGEPRRKSVPVGDLPELSPEGREPHVPQSDQADALRTAGDRSGLDLSAMPPNEPRRHEEVYLLADYGFGPAEIAHRTGVPIGEVELILRLREKS
;
A
#
# COMPACT_ATOMS: atom_id res chain seq x y z
N MET A 1 -20.13 -22.94 -19.41
CA MET A 1 -19.36 -23.70 -18.41
C MET A 1 -19.23 -22.79 -17.21
N ASP A 2 -20.15 -22.89 -16.25
CA ASP A 2 -20.21 -22.01 -15.09
C ASP A 2 -19.00 -22.24 -14.18
N VAL A 3 -18.13 -21.24 -14.13
CA VAL A 3 -16.93 -21.24 -13.27
C VAL A 3 -17.32 -21.39 -11.79
N LEU A 4 -18.55 -20.97 -11.44
CA LEU A 4 -19.11 -21.12 -10.09
C LEU A 4 -19.44 -22.58 -9.74
N ALA A 5 -19.88 -23.40 -10.70
CA ALA A 5 -20.15 -24.82 -10.46
C ALA A 5 -18.86 -25.63 -10.21
N LEU A 6 -17.72 -25.16 -10.74
CA LEU A 6 -16.41 -25.78 -10.53
C LEU A 6 -15.85 -25.55 -9.11
N ILE A 7 -16.36 -24.56 -8.38
CA ILE A 7 -15.91 -24.18 -7.03
C ILE A 7 -16.59 -25.02 -5.93
N ASP A 8 -17.71 -25.69 -6.24
CA ASP A 8 -18.43 -26.52 -5.27
C ASP A 8 -17.87 -27.93 -5.08
N ASP A 9 -16.95 -28.38 -5.94
CA ASP A 9 -16.27 -29.65 -5.71
C ASP A 9 -15.34 -29.55 -4.48
N PRO A 10 -15.55 -30.35 -3.42
CA PRO A 10 -14.72 -30.32 -2.22
C PRO A 10 -13.23 -30.56 -2.53
N LYS A 11 -12.91 -31.30 -3.59
CA LYS A 11 -11.53 -31.55 -4.04
C LYS A 11 -10.90 -30.30 -4.64
N MET A 12 -11.66 -29.53 -5.41
CA MET A 12 -11.18 -28.27 -5.98
C MET A 12 -10.93 -27.22 -4.90
N ARG A 13 -11.78 -27.17 -3.86
CA ARG A 13 -11.56 -26.30 -2.69
C ARG A 13 -10.27 -26.66 -1.94
N THR A 14 -10.00 -27.96 -1.74
CA THR A 14 -8.75 -28.38 -1.07
C THR A 14 -7.52 -28.03 -1.89
N LEU A 15 -7.57 -28.21 -3.22
CA LEU A 15 -6.48 -27.84 -4.12
C LEU A 15 -6.23 -26.33 -4.13
N LEU A 16 -7.28 -25.50 -4.12
CA LEU A 16 -7.14 -24.04 -4.05
C LEU A 16 -6.53 -23.56 -2.74
N ILE A 17 -6.94 -24.14 -1.60
CA ILE A 17 -6.35 -23.83 -0.29
C ILE A 17 -4.87 -24.25 -0.25
N ALA A 18 -4.54 -25.43 -0.79
CA ALA A 18 -3.16 -25.89 -0.88
C ALA A 18 -2.30 -24.97 -1.78
N ALA A 19 -2.83 -24.55 -2.93
CA ALA A 19 -2.13 -23.61 -3.82
C ALA A 19 -1.90 -22.24 -3.15
N ALA A 20 -2.92 -21.72 -2.46
CA ALA A 20 -2.82 -20.45 -1.74
C ALA A 20 -1.79 -20.50 -0.60
N THR A 21 -1.74 -21.60 0.17
CA THR A 21 -0.76 -21.77 1.24
C THR A 21 0.67 -21.89 0.71
N ILE A 22 0.89 -22.62 -0.40
CA ILE A 22 2.19 -22.69 -1.07
C ILE A 22 2.65 -21.31 -1.56
N ALA A 23 1.75 -20.54 -2.19
CA ALA A 23 2.06 -19.19 -2.64
C ALA A 23 2.43 -18.25 -1.47
N ALA A 24 1.69 -18.33 -0.35
CA ALA A 24 1.99 -17.56 0.85
C ALA A 24 3.36 -17.90 1.45
N VAL A 25 3.70 -19.19 1.55
CA VAL A 25 5.02 -19.65 2.02
C VAL A 25 6.14 -19.16 1.09
N PHE A 26 5.92 -19.17 -0.22
CA PHE A 26 6.90 -18.70 -1.20
C PHE A 26 7.18 -17.19 -1.06
N VAL A 27 6.13 -16.39 -0.86
CA VAL A 27 6.26 -14.95 -0.58
C VAL A 27 7.03 -14.71 0.73
N LEU A 28 6.69 -15.46 1.79
CA LEU A 28 7.39 -15.37 3.09
C LEU A 28 8.88 -15.73 2.96
N LEU A 29 9.20 -16.81 2.25
CA LEU A 29 10.59 -17.22 1.98
C LEU A 29 11.34 -16.16 1.16
N ARG A 30 10.68 -15.50 0.21
CA ARG A 30 11.28 -14.42 -0.58
C ARG A 30 11.60 -13.20 0.29
N ILE A 31 10.71 -12.84 1.23
CA ILE A 31 10.95 -11.76 2.20
C ILE A 31 12.12 -12.12 3.11
N MET A 32 12.13 -13.33 3.70
CA MET A 32 13.23 -13.77 4.56
C MET A 32 14.58 -13.81 3.83
N ARG A 33 14.59 -14.25 2.57
CA ARG A 33 15.80 -14.29 1.74
C ARG A 33 16.28 -12.90 1.31
N GLY A 34 15.36 -11.93 1.19
CA GLY A 34 15.70 -10.52 1.01
C GLY A 34 16.39 -9.93 2.24
N LEU A 35 15.88 -10.23 3.43
CA LEU A 35 16.45 -9.77 4.70
C LEU A 35 17.82 -10.41 4.98
N ALA A 36 18.00 -11.70 4.69
CA ALA A 36 19.27 -12.40 4.91
C ALA A 36 20.41 -11.93 3.97
N ARG A 37 20.11 -11.22 2.88
CA ARG A 37 21.11 -10.72 1.92
C ARG A 37 21.58 -9.28 2.22
N GLY A 38 20.89 -8.56 3.10
CA GLY A 38 21.20 -7.15 3.40
C GLY A 38 22.47 -6.90 4.21
N ASP A 39 23.08 -7.93 4.81
CA ASP A 39 24.08 -7.73 5.88
C ASP A 39 25.53 -8.08 5.51
N THR A 40 25.83 -8.36 4.23
CA THR A 40 27.20 -8.78 3.81
C THR A 40 27.94 -7.76 2.94
N GLY A 41 27.41 -6.56 2.78
CA GLY A 41 27.85 -5.59 1.78
C GLY A 41 28.65 -4.37 2.26
N SER A 42 29.25 -4.36 3.46
CA SER A 42 30.12 -3.25 3.88
C SER A 42 31.36 -3.71 4.63
N ALA A 43 31.97 -4.80 4.17
CA ALA A 43 33.33 -5.15 4.54
C ALA A 43 34.24 -5.09 3.31
N SER A 44 35.09 -4.07 3.30
CA SER A 44 36.45 -4.13 2.77
C SER A 44 36.65 -4.34 1.27
N ARG A 45 36.93 -3.24 0.55
CA ARG A 45 37.96 -3.22 -0.50
C ARG A 45 38.77 -1.93 -0.46
N GLY A 46 39.97 -2.05 0.11
CA GLY A 46 41.18 -1.55 -0.55
C GLY A 46 41.60 -0.10 -0.27
N ASN A 47 42.15 0.16 0.91
CA ASN A 47 43.24 1.14 1.03
C ASN A 47 44.52 0.41 1.45
N ALA A 48 45.09 -0.32 0.49
CA ALA A 48 46.43 -0.87 0.60
C ALA A 48 47.41 0.15 0.01
N GLY A 49 48.31 0.65 0.85
CA GLY A 49 49.64 1.10 0.41
C GLY A 49 49.93 2.58 0.55
N ARG A 50 50.55 2.95 1.68
CA ARG A 50 51.71 3.86 1.65
C ARG A 50 52.62 3.67 2.87
N PRO A 51 53.79 3.04 2.71
CA PRO A 51 54.89 3.19 3.65
C PRO A 51 55.66 4.47 3.32
N ARG A 52 55.62 5.47 4.20
CA ARG A 52 56.65 6.53 4.25
C ARG A 52 57.32 6.42 5.61
N ARG A 53 58.42 5.68 5.65
CA ARG A 53 59.81 6.19 5.56
C ARG A 53 60.17 7.03 6.79
N PHE A 54 60.82 6.33 7.73
CA PHE A 54 62.02 6.73 8.44
C PHE A 54 62.47 8.18 8.21
N GLY A 55 62.34 8.97 9.27
CA GLY A 55 62.98 10.26 9.48
C GLY A 55 63.26 10.38 10.98
N GLU A 56 64.10 9.46 11.46
CA GLU A 56 64.66 9.44 12.80
C GLU A 56 65.84 10.43 12.88
N ALA A 57 65.97 11.04 14.07
CA ALA A 57 67.11 11.79 14.59
C ALA A 57 67.27 13.26 14.17
N ALA A 58 66.90 14.18 15.07
CA ALA A 58 67.88 14.84 15.96
C ALA A 58 67.23 16.03 16.69
N ALA A 59 67.16 15.96 18.03
CA ALA A 59 67.40 17.04 18.99
C ALA A 59 66.73 16.69 20.34
N ARG A 60 67.52 16.03 21.20
CA ARG A 60 67.30 15.98 22.64
C ARG A 60 67.85 17.30 23.20
N ASP A 61 66.99 18.24 23.60
CA ASP A 61 67.21 19.11 24.77
C ASP A 61 66.03 20.08 24.92
N SER A 62 65.12 19.83 25.86
CA SER A 62 64.16 20.79 26.45
C SER A 62 63.27 20.09 27.47
N LEU A 63 63.86 19.74 28.61
CA LEU A 63 63.14 19.45 29.84
C LEU A 63 62.71 20.79 30.46
N SER A 64 61.45 21.21 30.28
CA SER A 64 60.68 22.02 31.24
C SER A 64 59.49 22.71 30.56
N GLU A 65 58.38 21.99 30.42
CA GLU A 65 57.04 22.55 30.60
C GLU A 65 56.08 21.36 30.61
N VAL A 66 55.36 21.18 31.71
CA VAL A 66 54.22 20.25 31.76
C VAL A 66 53.04 21.05 31.22
N PRO A 67 52.61 20.86 29.96
CA PRO A 67 51.44 21.57 29.46
C PRO A 67 50.21 21.02 30.19
N PRO A 68 49.28 21.88 30.64
CA PRO A 68 48.06 21.42 31.28
C PRO A 68 47.27 20.60 30.26
N ALA A 69 47.30 19.28 30.44
CA ALA A 69 46.18 18.35 30.52
C ALA A 69 44.85 18.68 29.80
N VAL A 70 44.88 19.40 28.68
CA VAL A 70 43.83 19.36 27.67
C VAL A 70 44.14 18.14 26.82
N ALA A 71 44.02 16.97 27.45
CA ALA A 71 43.75 15.74 26.74
C ALA A 71 42.32 15.85 26.19
N ALA A 72 42.13 16.80 25.25
CA ALA A 72 41.12 16.71 24.22
C ALA A 72 41.47 15.44 23.46
N HIS A 73 41.01 14.32 24.04
CA HIS A 73 40.90 13.05 23.39
C HIS A 73 40.18 13.37 22.10
N GLN A 74 40.95 13.47 21.02
CA GLN A 74 40.45 13.51 19.66
C GLN A 74 39.61 12.26 19.57
N ARG A 75 38.30 12.39 19.81
CA ARG A 75 37.34 11.33 19.55
C ARG A 75 37.66 10.93 18.12
N PRO A 76 38.07 9.67 17.88
CA PRO A 76 38.45 9.25 16.54
C PRO A 76 37.33 9.68 15.62
N GLU A 77 37.64 10.60 14.70
CA GLU A 77 36.64 11.26 13.88
C GLU A 77 35.81 10.17 13.23
N ARG A 78 34.52 10.14 13.59
CA ARG A 78 33.58 9.25 12.94
C ARG A 78 33.63 9.63 11.46
N PRO A 79 33.85 8.68 10.53
CA PRO A 79 33.94 9.03 9.12
C PRO A 79 32.69 9.80 8.72
N GLN A 80 32.83 11.01 8.18
CA GLN A 80 31.69 11.87 7.79
C GLN A 80 30.69 11.14 6.87
N ALA A 81 31.17 10.17 6.10
CA ALA A 81 30.35 9.28 5.28
C ALA A 81 29.32 8.46 6.09
N LEU A 82 29.60 8.14 7.35
CA LEU A 82 28.67 7.44 8.23
C LEU A 82 27.55 8.37 8.71
N ASP A 83 27.88 9.63 9.02
CA ASP A 83 26.88 10.62 9.42
C ASP A 83 25.95 10.97 8.23
N ASP A 84 26.51 11.11 7.02
CA ASP A 84 25.71 11.30 5.79
C ASP A 84 24.78 10.12 5.50
N TRP A 85 25.25 8.90 5.76
CA TRP A 85 24.43 7.69 5.62
C TRP A 85 23.32 7.66 6.66
N GLU A 86 23.61 7.98 7.93
CA GLU A 86 22.64 8.04 9.02
C GLU A 86 21.51 9.03 8.70
N VAL A 87 21.84 10.22 8.19
CA VAL A 87 20.85 11.22 7.75
C VAL A 87 20.00 10.69 6.59
N ARG A 88 20.64 10.10 5.56
CA ARG A 88 19.91 9.55 4.40
C ARG A 88 18.95 8.42 4.80
N MET A 89 19.37 7.56 5.72
CA MET A 89 18.53 6.47 6.22
C MET A 89 17.35 7.01 7.04
N HIS A 90 17.56 8.02 7.88
CA HIS A 90 16.46 8.66 8.60
C HIS A 90 15.46 9.33 7.68
N GLU A 91 15.92 9.98 6.62
CA GLU A 91 15.02 10.63 5.65
C GLU A 91 14.21 9.59 4.86
N THR A 92 14.87 8.52 4.41
CA THR A 92 14.20 7.39 3.74
C THR A 92 13.15 6.74 4.66
N ALA A 93 13.47 6.59 5.96
CA ALA A 93 12.54 6.03 6.94
C ALA A 93 11.33 6.93 7.14
N ARG A 94 11.51 8.26 7.25
CA ARG A 94 10.40 9.23 7.34
C ARG A 94 9.50 9.18 6.11
N GLU A 95 10.10 9.12 4.92
CA GLU A 95 9.33 9.01 3.67
C GLU A 95 8.51 7.72 3.64
N LEU A 96 9.12 6.59 4.01
CA LEU A 96 8.44 5.30 4.03
C LEU A 96 7.28 5.27 5.04
N ILE A 97 7.49 5.81 6.24
CA ILE A 97 6.45 5.94 7.27
C ILE A 97 5.28 6.78 6.73
N GLY A 98 5.56 7.96 6.15
CA GLY A 98 4.52 8.80 5.57
C GLY A 98 3.72 8.11 4.46
N ARG A 99 4.38 7.28 3.64
CA ARG A 99 3.71 6.49 2.60
C ARG A 99 2.84 5.37 3.18
N ILE A 100 3.28 4.73 4.25
CA ILE A 100 2.50 3.69 4.95
C ILE A 100 1.25 4.32 5.59
N ASP A 101 1.41 5.45 6.28
CA ASP A 101 0.31 6.17 6.92
C ASP A 101 -0.74 6.62 5.89
N ALA A 102 -0.30 7.16 4.75
CA ALA A 102 -1.19 7.52 3.66
C ALA A 102 -1.99 6.32 3.11
N LYS A 103 -1.34 5.16 2.94
CA LYS A 103 -2.01 3.94 2.50
C LYS A 103 -2.98 3.40 3.54
N LEU A 104 -2.61 3.47 4.83
CA LEU A 104 -3.48 3.05 5.93
C LEU A 104 -4.74 3.92 6.00
N ALA A 105 -4.60 5.24 5.86
CA ALA A 105 -5.72 6.17 5.81
C ALA A 105 -6.66 5.88 4.62
N ALA A 106 -6.09 5.60 3.43
CA ALA A 106 -6.89 5.22 2.26
C ALA A 106 -7.66 3.90 2.47
N LEU A 107 -7.04 2.89 3.09
CA LEU A 107 -7.70 1.63 3.42
C LEU A 107 -8.82 1.84 4.45
N GLN A 108 -8.59 2.64 5.49
CA GLN A 108 -9.62 2.97 6.48
C GLN A 108 -10.82 3.67 5.83
N ALA A 109 -10.58 4.60 4.90
CA ALA A 109 -11.65 5.27 4.16
C ALA A 109 -12.47 4.29 3.29
N LEU A 110 -11.81 3.36 2.61
CA LEU A 110 -12.48 2.33 1.81
C LEU A 110 -13.30 1.36 2.66
N THR A 111 -12.79 0.95 3.83
CA THR A 111 -13.55 0.12 4.77
C THR A 111 -14.82 0.82 5.24
N LEU A 112 -14.71 2.10 5.63
CA LEU A 112 -15.88 2.89 6.03
C LEU A 112 -16.90 3.05 4.90
N ASP A 113 -16.45 3.17 3.64
CA ASP A 113 -17.36 3.25 2.50
C ASP A 113 -18.05 1.92 2.20
N ALA A 114 -17.31 0.81 2.31
CA ALA A 114 -17.87 -0.54 2.21
C ALA A 114 -18.94 -0.79 3.30
N ASP A 115 -18.70 -0.38 4.55
CA ASP A 115 -19.67 -0.50 5.63
C ASP A 115 -20.94 0.30 5.35
N ARG A 116 -20.81 1.52 4.81
CA ARG A 116 -21.99 2.31 4.38
C ARG A 116 -22.73 1.66 3.23
N ALA A 117 -22.03 1.06 2.27
CA ALA A 117 -22.65 0.34 1.17
C ALA A 117 -23.42 -0.90 1.66
N ALA A 118 -22.84 -1.66 2.59
CA ALA A 118 -23.49 -2.80 3.21
C ALA A 118 -24.77 -2.39 3.96
N ALA A 119 -24.70 -1.35 4.80
CA ALA A 119 -25.86 -0.84 5.52
C ALA A 119 -27.00 -0.39 4.57
N ARG A 120 -26.66 0.24 3.44
CA ARG A 120 -27.65 0.60 2.40
C ARG A 120 -28.32 -0.62 1.79
N LEU A 121 -27.56 -1.69 1.50
CA LEU A 121 -28.11 -2.93 0.96
C LEU A 121 -29.02 -3.65 1.97
N GLU A 122 -28.61 -3.73 3.23
CA GLU A 122 -29.43 -4.30 4.30
C GLU A 122 -30.75 -3.55 4.48
N GLN A 123 -30.72 -2.22 4.43
CA GLN A 123 -31.93 -1.39 4.48
C GLN A 123 -32.85 -1.64 3.27
N ALA A 124 -32.28 -1.76 2.06
CA ALA A 124 -33.04 -2.05 0.84
C ALA A 124 -33.68 -3.44 0.90
N LEU A 125 -32.96 -4.47 1.36
CA LEU A 125 -33.48 -5.81 1.55
C LEU A 125 -34.60 -5.86 2.60
N ALA A 126 -34.42 -5.16 3.73
CA ALA A 126 -35.45 -5.06 4.76
C ALA A 126 -36.71 -4.35 4.25
N ALA A 127 -36.57 -3.32 3.41
CA ALA A 127 -37.70 -2.65 2.77
C ALA A 127 -38.43 -3.58 1.78
N ALA A 128 -37.70 -4.30 0.94
CA ALA A 128 -38.27 -5.26 0.00
C ALA A 128 -39.02 -6.40 0.71
N ALA A 129 -38.47 -6.92 1.82
CA ALA A 129 -39.12 -7.93 2.64
C ALA A 129 -40.46 -7.45 3.24
N ARG A 130 -40.52 -6.20 3.72
CA ARG A 130 -41.77 -5.59 4.21
C ARG A 130 -42.80 -5.40 3.10
N SER A 131 -42.38 -5.04 1.89
CA SER A 131 -43.28 -4.89 0.74
C SER A 131 -43.81 -6.23 0.22
N ALA A 132 -43.10 -7.35 0.43
CA ALA A 132 -43.52 -8.67 -0.01
C ALA A 132 -44.52 -9.36 0.95
N ALA A 133 -44.54 -9.00 2.24
CA ALA A 133 -45.38 -9.63 3.25
C ALA A 133 -46.92 -9.35 3.23
N PRO A 134 -47.48 -8.27 2.64
CA PRO A 134 -48.86 -7.87 2.95
C PRO A 134 -49.98 -8.59 2.17
N ALA A 135 -49.70 -9.60 1.33
CA ALA A 135 -50.75 -10.26 0.55
C ALA A 135 -51.32 -11.55 1.19
N ALA A 136 -50.66 -12.13 2.20
CA ALA A 136 -51.05 -13.44 2.73
C ALA A 136 -51.93 -13.40 3.99
N SER A 137 -52.04 -12.26 4.68
CA SER A 137 -52.74 -12.17 5.98
C SER A 137 -54.18 -11.66 5.91
N ASP A 138 -54.63 -11.07 4.80
CA ASP A 138 -55.96 -10.45 4.71
C ASP A 138 -57.08 -11.41 4.25
N ASP A 139 -56.73 -12.60 3.73
CA ASP A 139 -57.72 -13.60 3.28
C ASP A 139 -58.00 -14.68 4.36
N ALA A 140 -57.15 -14.81 5.37
CA ALA A 140 -57.33 -15.79 6.45
C ALA A 140 -58.39 -15.38 7.50
N SER A 141 -58.73 -14.09 7.60
CA SER A 141 -59.76 -13.62 8.55
C SER A 141 -61.20 -13.64 7.99
N LYS A 142 -61.41 -14.02 6.72
CA LYS A 142 -62.75 -14.09 6.12
C LYS A 142 -63.38 -15.48 6.01
N MET A 143 -62.65 -16.54 6.38
CA MET A 143 -63.14 -17.93 6.25
C MET A 143 -63.27 -18.69 7.57
N SER A 144 -63.30 -17.96 8.69
CA SER A 144 -63.47 -18.50 10.05
C SER A 144 -64.91 -18.27 10.54
N ASP A 145 -65.89 -18.91 9.92
CA ASP A 145 -67.21 -19.07 10.58
C ASP A 145 -67.97 -20.36 10.21
N ASP A 146 -67.46 -21.25 9.35
CA ASP A 146 -68.13 -22.54 9.15
C ASP A 146 -67.20 -23.60 8.55
N ALA A 147 -66.64 -24.51 9.35
CA ALA A 147 -66.29 -25.87 8.90
C ALA A 147 -65.87 -26.84 10.03
N PRO A 148 -66.26 -28.13 9.93
CA PRO A 148 -66.22 -29.12 11.01
C PRO A 148 -64.89 -29.85 11.17
N ALA A 149 -64.71 -30.46 12.35
CA ALA A 149 -63.63 -31.35 12.71
C ALA A 149 -63.50 -32.55 11.76
N ALA A 150 -62.37 -32.65 11.05
CA ALA A 150 -61.92 -33.88 10.41
C ALA A 150 -60.41 -34.05 10.62
N SER A 151 -60.08 -35.02 11.46
CA SER A 151 -58.76 -35.63 11.59
C SER A 151 -58.33 -36.25 10.25
N GLY A 152 -57.10 -35.99 9.79
CA GLY A 152 -56.52 -36.82 8.74
C GLY A 152 -55.29 -36.28 8.03
N VAL A 153 -54.17 -36.96 8.28
CA VAL A 153 -53.08 -37.25 7.32
C VAL A 153 -52.06 -36.12 7.05
N LEU A 154 -50.84 -36.38 7.51
CA LEU A 154 -49.60 -35.68 7.18
C LEU A 154 -49.12 -36.08 5.77
N PRO A 155 -48.80 -35.11 4.87
CA PRO A 155 -47.89 -35.37 3.77
C PRO A 155 -46.48 -34.84 4.09
N VAL A 156 -45.51 -35.75 4.12
CA VAL A 156 -44.10 -35.45 3.92
C VAL A 156 -43.93 -35.07 2.45
N ALA A 157 -43.75 -33.78 2.18
CA ALA A 157 -43.37 -33.28 0.86
C ALA A 157 -41.93 -32.76 0.92
N ALA A 158 -41.04 -33.57 0.35
CA ALA A 158 -39.65 -33.22 0.11
C ALA A 158 -39.54 -32.18 -1.02
N GLY A 159 -38.67 -31.18 -0.80
CA GLY A 159 -37.82 -30.57 -1.82
C GLY A 159 -38.47 -29.91 -3.02
N ALA A 160 -38.76 -28.61 -2.90
CA ALA A 160 -38.81 -27.71 -4.06
C ALA A 160 -38.37 -26.30 -3.63
N MET A 161 -37.08 -26.00 -3.76
CA MET A 161 -36.57 -24.64 -3.68
C MET A 161 -36.94 -23.91 -4.98
N PRO A 162 -37.61 -22.73 -4.92
CA PRO A 162 -37.91 -21.96 -6.11
C PRO A 162 -36.63 -21.41 -6.73
N SER A 163 -36.35 -21.79 -7.98
CA SER A 163 -35.31 -21.16 -8.80
C SER A 163 -35.75 -19.72 -9.09
N ALA A 164 -35.09 -18.77 -8.44
CA ALA A 164 -35.18 -17.36 -8.76
C ALA A 164 -34.42 -17.12 -10.08
N THR A 165 -35.16 -17.17 -11.19
CA THR A 165 -34.67 -16.77 -12.51
C THR A 165 -34.39 -15.26 -12.47
N GLY A 166 -33.10 -14.91 -12.44
CA GLY A 166 -32.63 -13.52 -12.48
C GLY A 166 -32.91 -12.89 -13.83
N ASP A 167 -34.05 -12.21 -13.91
CA ASP A 167 -34.37 -11.27 -14.97
C ASP A 167 -33.54 -9.99 -14.73
N THR A 168 -32.39 -9.90 -15.40
CA THR A 168 -31.53 -8.71 -15.39
C THR A 168 -32.07 -7.71 -16.41
N ALA A 169 -33.25 -7.17 -16.12
CA ALA A 169 -33.78 -5.99 -16.79
C ALA A 169 -32.92 -4.78 -16.40
N LEU A 170 -31.88 -4.55 -17.21
CA LEU A 170 -31.57 -3.28 -17.86
C LEU A 170 -32.28 -2.04 -17.23
N LEU A 171 -31.77 -1.53 -16.11
CA LEU A 171 -32.16 -0.21 -15.61
C LEU A 171 -31.16 0.83 -16.11
N ASP A 172 -31.65 1.52 -17.13
CA ASP A 172 -31.25 2.80 -17.68
C ASP A 172 -30.92 3.82 -16.58
N ALA A 173 -29.64 4.20 -16.50
CA ALA A 173 -29.13 5.19 -15.56
C ALA A 173 -29.45 6.61 -16.08
N ALA A 174 -30.73 6.97 -16.08
CA ALA A 174 -31.18 8.31 -16.38
C ALA A 174 -31.12 9.21 -15.12
N ALA A 175 -30.27 10.24 -15.21
CA ALA A 175 -30.50 11.58 -14.67
C ALA A 175 -30.74 11.72 -13.15
N VAL A 176 -29.68 11.62 -12.35
CA VAL A 176 -29.67 12.27 -11.01
C VAL A 176 -29.33 13.75 -11.20
N ARG A 177 -30.36 14.60 -11.09
CA ARG A 177 -30.25 16.06 -11.01
C ARG A 177 -29.53 16.45 -9.70
N PRO A 178 -28.51 17.32 -9.72
CA PRO A 178 -27.92 17.84 -8.49
C PRO A 178 -28.88 18.86 -7.85
N LEU A 179 -29.34 18.52 -6.65
CA LEU A 179 -30.19 19.33 -5.80
C LEU A 179 -29.34 20.38 -5.06
N GLY A 180 -29.59 21.65 -5.34
CA GLY A 180 -29.52 22.77 -4.39
C GLY A 180 -28.17 23.11 -3.74
N GLU A 181 -27.56 24.19 -4.22
CA GLU A 181 -26.52 24.91 -3.48
C GLU A 181 -27.09 25.50 -2.17
N PRO A 182 -26.42 25.32 -1.01
CA PRO A 182 -26.80 25.98 0.22
C PRO A 182 -26.41 27.47 0.15
N ARG A 183 -27.43 28.33 0.15
CA ARG A 183 -27.32 29.78 0.35
C ARG A 183 -26.47 30.11 1.57
N ARG A 184 -25.29 30.70 1.33
CA ARG A 184 -24.47 31.34 2.37
C ARG A 184 -25.25 32.52 2.95
N LYS A 185 -25.70 32.41 4.20
CA LYS A 185 -26.18 33.55 4.99
C LYS A 185 -24.95 34.39 5.35
N SER A 186 -24.87 35.58 4.77
CA SER A 186 -23.97 36.65 5.18
C SER A 186 -24.33 37.09 6.60
N VAL A 187 -23.43 36.83 7.56
CA VAL A 187 -23.50 37.36 8.92
C VAL A 187 -22.83 38.74 8.90
N PRO A 188 -23.46 39.80 9.45
CA PRO A 188 -22.86 41.12 9.52
C PRO A 188 -21.70 41.12 10.53
N VAL A 189 -20.54 41.58 10.07
CA VAL A 189 -19.35 41.89 10.86
C VAL A 189 -19.72 43.07 11.78
N GLY A 190 -19.88 42.76 13.07
CA GLY A 190 -20.01 43.75 14.14
C GLY A 190 -18.65 44.04 14.75
N ASP A 191 -18.32 45.32 14.84
CA ASP A 191 -17.12 45.87 15.45
C ASP A 191 -16.87 45.32 16.86
N LEU A 192 -15.67 44.81 17.09
CA LEU A 192 -15.14 44.53 18.42
C LEU A 192 -13.76 45.17 18.59
N PRO A 193 -13.46 45.63 19.82
CA PRO A 193 -12.42 46.60 20.08
C PRO A 193 -11.02 46.01 20.07
N GLU A 194 -10.13 46.84 19.55
CA GLU A 194 -8.68 46.81 19.64
C GLU A 194 -8.19 46.52 21.07
N LEU A 195 -7.63 45.32 21.29
CA LEU A 195 -6.84 44.99 22.47
C LEU A 195 -5.51 44.35 22.05
N SER A 196 -4.46 45.14 22.32
CA SER A 196 -3.02 44.92 22.48
C SER A 196 -2.30 43.66 21.96
N PRO A 197 -1.02 43.82 21.53
CA PRO A 197 -0.29 42.82 20.76
C PRO A 197 0.92 42.28 21.53
N GLU A 198 0.82 41.16 22.27
CA GLU A 198 2.02 40.40 22.68
C GLU A 198 1.71 38.91 22.81
N GLY A 199 2.47 38.08 22.09
CA GLY A 199 2.35 36.61 22.12
C GLY A 199 1.99 35.98 20.78
N ARG A 200 2.81 36.25 19.75
CA ARG A 200 2.61 35.75 18.38
C ARG A 200 3.06 34.28 18.27
N GLU A 201 2.17 33.34 18.61
CA GLU A 201 2.27 31.99 18.06
C GLU A 201 1.86 32.02 16.57
N PRO A 202 2.56 31.30 15.69
CA PRO A 202 2.22 31.27 14.26
C PRO A 202 0.93 30.50 14.06
N HIS A 203 -0.19 31.22 14.06
CA HIS A 203 -1.48 30.72 13.61
C HIS A 203 -1.39 30.40 12.12
N VAL A 204 -1.27 29.11 11.80
CA VAL A 204 -1.41 28.60 10.43
C VAL A 204 -2.90 28.69 10.06
N PRO A 205 -3.28 29.41 8.99
CA PRO A 205 -4.68 29.50 8.58
C PRO A 205 -5.14 28.15 8.01
N GLN A 206 -6.04 27.46 8.72
CA GLN A 206 -6.61 26.16 8.31
C GLN A 206 -7.54 26.23 7.08
N SER A 207 -7.80 27.43 6.52
CA SER A 207 -8.75 27.60 5.41
C SER A 207 -8.21 27.22 4.03
N ASP A 208 -6.90 27.05 3.84
CA ASP A 208 -6.34 26.67 2.53
C ASP A 208 -6.23 25.14 2.32
N GLN A 209 -6.54 24.34 3.34
CA GLN A 209 -6.39 22.88 3.26
C GLN A 209 -7.48 22.23 2.40
N ALA A 210 -8.67 22.84 2.30
CA ALA A 210 -9.76 22.32 1.47
C ALA A 210 -9.52 22.54 -0.03
N ASP A 211 -8.89 23.66 -0.43
CA ASP A 211 -8.54 23.91 -1.83
C ASP A 211 -7.25 23.18 -2.26
N ALA A 212 -6.33 22.91 -1.32
CA ALA A 212 -5.20 22.01 -1.54
C ALA A 212 -5.64 20.56 -1.82
N LEU A 213 -6.71 20.08 -1.15
CA LEU A 213 -7.25 18.73 -1.38
C LEU A 213 -8.01 18.60 -2.70
N ARG A 214 -8.66 19.68 -3.20
CA ARG A 214 -9.27 19.68 -4.54
C ARG A 214 -8.23 19.69 -5.66
N THR A 215 -7.13 20.39 -5.48
CA THR A 215 -6.03 20.43 -6.46
C THR A 215 -5.26 19.10 -6.53
N ALA A 216 -5.30 18.28 -5.47
CA ALA A 216 -4.66 16.96 -5.44
C ALA A 216 -5.48 15.85 -6.12
N GLY A 217 -6.79 16.03 -6.31
CA GLY A 217 -7.70 15.02 -6.87
C GLY A 217 -7.59 14.79 -8.39
N ASP A 218 -6.99 15.73 -9.13
CA ASP A 218 -6.92 15.70 -10.60
C ASP A 218 -5.65 15.00 -11.14
N ARG A 219 -4.86 14.38 -10.27
CA ARG A 219 -3.69 13.56 -10.64
C ARG A 219 -4.01 12.06 -10.68
N SER A 220 -5.27 11.70 -10.97
CA SER A 220 -5.66 10.32 -11.29
C SER A 220 -5.19 9.89 -12.69
N GLY A 221 -3.99 10.35 -13.08
CA GLY A 221 -3.18 9.62 -14.05
C GLY A 221 -2.76 8.34 -13.35
N LEU A 222 -3.47 7.25 -13.66
CA LEU A 222 -3.06 5.89 -13.37
C LEU A 222 -1.58 5.77 -13.73
N ASP A 223 -0.71 5.74 -12.72
CA ASP A 223 0.71 5.50 -12.92
C ASP A 223 0.90 4.04 -13.32
N LEU A 224 0.67 3.79 -14.62
CA LEU A 224 0.92 2.52 -15.28
C LEU A 224 2.42 2.14 -15.24
N SER A 225 3.31 3.00 -14.72
CA SER A 225 4.71 2.67 -14.44
C SER A 225 4.88 1.76 -13.21
N ALA A 226 3.81 1.46 -12.47
CA ALA A 226 3.81 0.46 -11.39
C ALA A 226 3.42 -0.95 -11.86
N MET A 227 3.17 -1.18 -13.16
CA MET A 227 3.29 -2.54 -13.69
C MET A 227 4.75 -2.96 -13.51
N PRO A 228 5.04 -4.15 -12.93
CA PRO A 228 6.41 -4.64 -12.83
C PRO A 228 7.00 -4.57 -14.24
N PRO A 229 8.07 -3.79 -14.45
CA PRO A 229 8.64 -3.64 -15.77
C PRO A 229 8.98 -5.04 -16.25
N ASN A 230 8.50 -5.38 -17.44
CA ASN A 230 8.54 -6.71 -18.03
C ASN A 230 9.97 -7.27 -17.99
N GLU A 231 10.34 -7.96 -16.89
CA GLU A 231 11.66 -8.52 -16.61
C GLU A 231 12.27 -9.29 -17.80
N PRO A 232 11.51 -10.12 -18.55
CA PRO A 232 12.11 -10.84 -19.67
C PRO A 232 12.66 -9.91 -20.76
N ARG A 233 12.03 -8.76 -21.01
CA ARG A 233 12.51 -7.82 -22.05
C ARG A 233 13.82 -7.12 -21.65
N ARG A 234 14.03 -6.89 -20.35
CA ARG A 234 15.28 -6.29 -19.84
C ARG A 234 16.46 -7.25 -19.97
N HIS A 235 16.23 -8.54 -19.76
CA HIS A 235 17.30 -9.54 -19.92
C HIS A 235 17.70 -9.70 -21.39
N GLU A 236 16.74 -9.67 -22.32
CA GLU A 236 17.01 -9.70 -23.76
C GLU A 236 17.88 -8.51 -24.20
N GLU A 237 17.59 -7.31 -23.70
CA GLU A 237 18.38 -6.11 -24.00
C GLU A 237 19.82 -6.21 -23.43
N VAL A 238 19.97 -6.72 -22.20
CA VAL A 238 21.29 -6.98 -21.60
C VAL A 238 22.10 -7.98 -22.43
N TYR A 239 21.48 -9.05 -22.94
CA TYR A 239 22.15 -10.03 -23.79
C TYR A 239 22.54 -9.47 -25.15
N LEU A 240 21.66 -8.72 -25.79
CA LEU A 240 21.95 -8.05 -27.06
C LEU A 240 23.18 -7.13 -26.92
N LEU A 241 23.21 -6.28 -25.89
CA LEU A 241 24.35 -5.39 -25.66
C LEU A 241 25.65 -6.15 -25.35
N ALA A 242 25.57 -7.26 -24.62
CA ALA A 242 26.75 -8.11 -24.42
C ALA A 242 27.25 -8.74 -25.73
N ASP A 243 26.34 -9.16 -26.62
CA ASP A 243 26.69 -9.71 -27.93
C ASP A 243 27.32 -8.66 -28.87
N TYR A 244 27.01 -7.38 -28.65
CA TYR A 244 27.70 -6.26 -29.31
C TYR A 244 29.08 -5.93 -28.68
N GLY A 245 29.49 -6.62 -27.62
CA GLY A 245 30.79 -6.45 -26.97
C GLY A 245 30.84 -5.34 -25.91
N PHE A 246 29.70 -4.85 -25.43
CA PHE A 246 29.68 -3.87 -24.33
C PHE A 246 30.03 -4.53 -22.98
N GLY A 247 30.78 -3.82 -22.14
CA GLY A 247 31.12 -4.28 -20.79
C GLY A 247 29.97 -4.10 -19.78
N PRO A 248 29.95 -4.86 -18.66
CA PRO A 248 28.84 -4.82 -17.69
C PRO A 248 28.51 -3.44 -17.13
N ALA A 249 29.54 -2.60 -16.88
CA ALA A 249 29.35 -1.23 -16.39
C ALA A 249 28.65 -0.33 -17.42
N GLU A 250 28.95 -0.50 -18.71
CA GLU A 250 28.37 0.30 -19.79
C GLU A 250 26.95 -0.15 -20.11
N ILE A 251 26.68 -1.47 -20.04
CA ILE A 251 25.34 -2.03 -20.12
C ILE A 251 24.46 -1.50 -18.99
N ALA A 252 24.96 -1.52 -17.75
CA ALA A 252 24.26 -0.98 -16.58
C ALA A 252 23.89 0.51 -16.76
N HIS A 253 24.83 1.31 -17.27
CA HIS A 253 24.59 2.72 -17.53
C HIS A 253 23.51 2.95 -18.60
N ARG A 254 23.52 2.17 -19.69
CA ARG A 254 22.55 2.30 -20.80
C ARG A 254 21.14 1.80 -20.45
N THR A 255 21.05 0.70 -19.71
CA THR A 255 19.76 0.05 -19.40
C THR A 255 19.14 0.54 -18.10
N GLY A 256 19.90 1.25 -17.25
CA GLY A 256 19.48 1.63 -15.91
C GLY A 256 19.39 0.46 -14.92
N VAL A 257 19.93 -0.71 -15.30
CA VAL A 257 20.01 -1.91 -14.44
C VAL A 257 21.27 -1.81 -13.57
N PRO A 258 21.22 -2.15 -12.27
CA PRO A 258 22.42 -2.11 -11.43
C PRO A 258 23.49 -3.09 -11.93
N ILE A 259 24.76 -2.69 -11.87
CA ILE A 259 25.90 -3.45 -12.41
C ILE A 259 25.97 -4.90 -11.89
N GLY A 260 25.66 -5.13 -10.61
CA GLY A 260 25.66 -6.48 -10.04
C GLY A 260 24.57 -7.39 -10.60
N GLU A 261 23.43 -6.84 -11.02
CA GLU A 261 22.35 -7.59 -11.67
C GLU A 261 22.72 -7.92 -13.12
N VAL A 262 23.36 -6.98 -13.84
CA VAL A 262 23.94 -7.25 -15.16
C VAL A 262 24.97 -8.37 -15.08
N GLU A 263 25.91 -8.34 -14.13
CA GLU A 263 26.87 -9.42 -13.92
C GLU A 263 26.19 -10.76 -13.60
N LEU A 264 25.13 -10.73 -12.79
CA LEU A 264 24.38 -11.94 -12.44
C LEU A 264 23.68 -12.54 -13.67
N ILE A 265 23.00 -11.71 -14.47
CA ILE A 265 22.32 -12.13 -15.71
C ILE A 265 23.32 -12.76 -16.68
N LEU A 266 24.49 -12.13 -16.88
CA LEU A 266 25.53 -12.67 -17.75
C LEU A 266 26.11 -14.00 -17.23
N ARG A 267 26.35 -14.13 -15.92
CA ARG A 267 26.78 -15.41 -15.32
C ARG A 267 25.73 -16.51 -15.42
N LEU A 268 24.44 -16.16 -15.34
CA LEU A 268 23.36 -17.12 -15.50
C LEU A 268 23.31 -17.67 -16.94
N ARG A 269 23.58 -16.83 -17.95
CA ARG A 269 23.68 -17.24 -19.36
C ARG A 269 24.87 -18.17 -19.62
N GLU A 270 26.02 -17.93 -19.01
CA GLU A 270 27.19 -18.81 -19.16
C GLU A 270 26.94 -20.21 -18.60
N LYS A 271 26.02 -20.33 -17.64
CA LYS A 271 25.70 -21.58 -16.95
C LYS A 271 24.58 -22.40 -17.61
N SER A 272 23.80 -21.81 -18.51
CA SER A 272 22.70 -22.48 -19.24
C SER A 272 23.19 -23.15 -20.51
#